data_AF-B2CMA4-F1
#
_entry.id   AF-B2CMA4-F1
#
_cell.length_a   1.000
_cell.length_b   1.000
_cell.length_c   1.000
_cell.angle_alpha   90.00
_cell.angle_beta   90.00
_cell.angle_gamma   90.00
#
_symmetry.space_group_name_H-M   'P 1'
#
loop_
_entity.id
_entity.type
_entity.pdbx_description
1 polymer ?
#
loop_
_entity_poly.entity_id
_entity_poly.type
_entity_poly.pdbx_seq_one_letter_code
_entity_poly.pdbx_strand_id
1 'polypeptide(L)' 'GGDLGTFSQGQMVPEFDRVVFNVELHKVHGPVQTQFGYHLLEITSRG' A
#
# COMPACT_ATOMS: atom_id res chain seq x y z
N GLY A 1 8.01 12.86 1.93
CA GLY A 1 8.75 11.63 1.60
C GLY A 1 7.88 10.45 1.99
N GLY A 2 7.85 9.39 1.19
CA GLY A 2 6.90 8.29 1.36
C GLY A 2 5.87 8.14 0.22
N ASP A 3 5.92 9.04 -0.76
CA ASP A 3 5.22 8.83 -2.04
C ASP A 3 5.89 7.68 -2.80
N LEU A 4 5.09 6.70 -3.19
CA LEU A 4 5.52 5.51 -3.92
C LEU A 4 5.18 5.60 -5.41
N GLY A 5 4.52 6.68 -5.85
CA GLY A 5 4.02 6.83 -7.21
C GLY A 5 2.88 5.86 -7.55
N THR A 6 2.65 5.67 -8.84
CA THR A 6 1.65 4.73 -9.36
C THR A 6 2.30 3.43 -9.76
N PHE A 7 1.69 2.31 -9.37
CA PHE A 7 2.13 0.97 -9.74
C PHE A 7 0.93 0.06 -9.99
N SER A 8 1.16 -0.97 -10.80
CA SER A 8 0.22 -2.04 -11.09
C SER A 8 0.35 -3.19 -10.09
N GLN A 9 -0.69 -4.02 -10.00
CA GLN A 9 -0.68 -5.23 -9.20
C GLN A 9 0.51 -6.14 -9.59
N GLY A 10 1.22 -6.66 -8.60
CA GLY A 10 2.41 -7.51 -8.73
C GLY A 10 3.74 -6.77 -8.77
N GLN A 11 3.74 -5.42 -8.80
CA GLN A 11 4.97 -4.63 -8.83
C GLN A 11 5.54 -4.33 -7.43
N MET A 12 4.72 -4.48 -6.38
CA MET A 12 5.11 -4.27 -4.99
C MET A 12 5.11 -5.60 -4.23
N VAL A 13 5.57 -5.57 -2.97
CA VAL A 13 5.51 -6.75 -2.11
C VAL A 13 4.05 -7.23 -1.93
N PRO A 14 3.80 -8.54 -1.82
CA PRO A 14 2.43 -9.07 -1.77
C PRO A 14 1.56 -8.47 -0.67
N GLU A 15 2.15 -8.05 0.45
CA GLU A 15 1.45 -7.42 1.56
C GLU A 15 0.92 -6.03 1.19
N PHE A 16 1.62 -5.29 0.33
CA PHE A 16 1.15 -4.01 -0.18
C PHE A 16 0.03 -4.21 -1.18
N ASP A 17 0.18 -5.13 -2.13
CA ASP A 17 -0.85 -5.44 -3.12
C ASP A 17 -2.18 -5.82 -2.45
N ARG A 18 -2.12 -6.67 -1.42
CA ARG A 18 -3.33 -7.07 -0.67
C ARG A 18 -4.04 -5.90 -0.02
N VAL A 19 -3.33 -4.87 0.41
CA VAL A 19 -3.95 -3.70 1.04
C VAL A 19 -4.42 -2.73 -0.05
N VAL A 20 -3.53 -2.32 -0.96
CA VAL A 20 -3.73 -1.26 -1.94
C VAL A 20 -4.96 -1.49 -2.83
N PHE A 21 -5.29 -2.74 -3.15
CA PHE A 21 -6.43 -3.07 -4.01
C PHE A 21 -7.74 -3.41 -3.27
N ASN A 22 -7.72 -3.55 -1.93
CA ASN A 22 -8.88 -4.04 -1.17
C ASN A 22 -9.48 -3.06 -0.16
N VAL A 23 -8.82 -1.94 0.12
CA VAL A 23 -9.23 -1.02 1.20
C VAL A 23 -9.72 0.34 0.70
N GLU A 24 -10.18 1.19 1.61
CA GLU A 24 -10.66 2.55 1.34
C GLU A 24 -9.52 3.50 0.89
N LEU A 25 -9.82 4.39 -0.07
CA LEU A 25 -8.94 5.49 -0.45
C LEU A 25 -8.91 6.57 0.64
N HIS A 26 -7.83 7.36 0.68
CA HIS A 26 -7.66 8.52 1.57
C HIS A 26 -7.80 8.23 3.07
N LYS A 27 -7.43 7.00 3.45
CA LYS A 27 -7.39 6.55 4.84
C LYS A 27 -6.08 5.84 5.09
N VAL A 28 -5.58 5.97 6.32
CA VAL A 28 -4.38 5.28 6.77
C VAL A 28 -4.73 3.85 7.17
N HIS A 29 -3.98 2.88 6.65
CA HIS A 29 -4.12 1.45 6.88
C HIS A 29 -2.83 0.86 7.45
N GLY A 30 -2.98 -0.10 8.36
CA GLY A 30 -1.87 -0.84 8.94
C GLY A 30 -2.02 -1.07 10.44
N PRO A 31 -0.95 -1.54 11.11
CA PRO A 31 0.38 -1.75 10.54
C PRO A 31 0.44 -2.92 9.55
N VAL A 32 1.10 -2.72 8.41
CA VAL A 32 1.38 -3.76 7.41
C VAL A 32 2.78 -4.28 7.66
N GLN A 33 2.90 -5.54 8.05
CA GLN A 33 4.20 -6.19 8.23
C GLN A 33 4.75 -6.64 6.86
N THR A 34 6.02 -6.33 6.60
CA THR A 34 6.78 -6.85 5.46
C THR A 34 8.15 -7.33 5.95
N GLN A 35 8.94 -7.91 5.05
CA GLN A 35 10.36 -8.21 5.33
C GLN A 35 11.19 -6.98 5.72
N PHE A 36 10.71 -5.77 5.42
CA PHE A 36 11.39 -4.50 5.72
C PHE A 36 10.93 -3.85 7.03
N GLY A 37 10.02 -4.48 7.78
CA GLY A 37 9.46 -3.97 9.03
C GLY A 37 7.97 -3.67 8.93
N TYR A 38 7.49 -2.70 9.70
CA TYR A 38 6.08 -2.31 9.76
C TYR A 38 5.83 -0.99 9.05
N HIS A 39 4.73 -0.93 8.29
CA HIS A 39 4.39 0.19 7.42
C HIS A 39 2.97 0.66 7.69
N LEU A 40 2.74 1.97 7.52
CA LEU A 40 1.41 2.55 7.39
C LEU A 40 1.23 2.98 5.94
N LEU A 41 0.09 2.65 5.35
CA LEU A 41 -0.21 2.91 3.95
C LEU A 41 -1.42 3.83 3.81
N GLU A 42 -1.34 4.81 2.92
CA GLU A 42 -2.48 5.59 2.47
C GLU A 42 -2.57 5.46 0.95
N ILE A 43 -3.74 5.09 0.44
CA ILE A 43 -3.97 4.97 -1.00
C ILE A 43 -4.59 6.27 -1.48
N THR A 44 -3.84 7.02 -2.31
CA THR A 44 -4.23 8.34 -2.80
C THR A 44 -5.05 8.29 -4.09
N SER A 45 -4.97 7.20 -4.87
CA SER A 45 -5.78 6.95 -6.06
C SER A 45 -5.79 5.47 -6.45
N ARG A 46 -6.80 5.04 -7.23
CA ARG A 46 -6.90 3.69 -7.82
C ARG A 46 -7.59 3.81 -9.19
N GLY A 47 -7.07 3.10 -10.20
CA GLY A 47 -7.59 3.08 -11.58
C GLY A 47 -7.32 1.74 -12.25
#